data_AF-A0A087W0L0-F1
#
_entry.id   AF-A0A087W0L0-F1
#
_cell.length_a   1.000
_cell.length_b   1.000
_cell.length_c   1.000
_cell.angle_alpha   90.00
_cell.angle_beta   90.00
_cell.angle_gamma   90.00
#
_symmetry.space_group_name_H-M   'P 1'
#
loop_
_entity.id
_entity.type
_entity.pdbx_description
1 polymer ?
#
loop_
_entity_poly.entity_id
_entity_poly.type
_entity_poly.pdbx_seq_one_letter_code
_entity_poly.pdbx_strand_id
1 'polypeptide(L)'
;MFEARLPQADVWKKVIDAIKELVQEATIDCSDTGISLQAMDSAHVSLVSLLMRSDGFETFRCDRNMSLGLNIASAAKILRCAGSTDSITLKAGDKADTITFLFESKNQEKVSEFELKLMDLDVDHLGIPETDYKCVIRMPASELQRICRDLGQIGDSVVITVAKDGVGFSSTGDLGSGKIKLSPSGNADKPEESISIEMSESLTMTYSLHYFNIFAKAAPLSSQVILSLTADVPAVVEFPIEDLGHIRYYLAPKIEDDEA
;
A
#
# COMPACT_ATOMS: atom_id res chain seq x y z
N MET A 1 -3.22 4.34 27.16
CA MET A 1 -3.39 2.97 26.67
C MET A 1 -3.84 3.03 25.23
N PHE A 2 -3.45 2.04 24.41
CA PHE A 2 -3.92 1.87 23.04
C PHE A 2 -4.69 0.56 22.89
N GLU A 3 -5.85 0.65 22.25
CA GLU A 3 -6.70 -0.48 21.88
C GLU A 3 -7.41 -0.18 20.55
N ALA A 4 -7.24 -1.04 19.56
CA ALA A 4 -7.89 -0.90 18.25
C ALA A 4 -8.41 -2.25 17.75
N ARG A 5 -9.71 -2.32 17.42
CA ARG A 5 -10.41 -3.55 17.03
C ARG A 5 -10.94 -3.46 15.60
N LEU A 6 -10.63 -4.47 14.78
CA LEU A 6 -11.25 -4.69 13.48
C LEU A 6 -12.06 -6.00 13.47
N PRO A 7 -13.20 -6.02 12.76
CA PRO A 7 -14.04 -7.21 12.66
C PRO A 7 -13.37 -8.34 11.86
N GLN A 8 -12.36 -8.02 11.04
CA GLN A 8 -11.64 -8.97 10.19
C GLN A 8 -10.13 -8.78 10.31
N ALA A 9 -9.44 -9.79 10.83
CA ALA A 9 -7.98 -9.87 10.90
C ALA A 9 -7.32 -9.91 9.51
N ASP A 10 -8.06 -10.32 8.49
CA ASP A 10 -7.61 -10.39 7.10
C ASP A 10 -7.13 -9.03 6.55
N VAL A 11 -7.72 -7.92 7.01
CA VAL A 11 -7.28 -6.57 6.64
C VAL A 11 -5.83 -6.35 7.07
N TRP A 12 -5.50 -6.64 8.33
CA TRP A 12 -4.12 -6.51 8.83
C TRP A 12 -3.16 -7.47 8.15
N LYS A 13 -3.59 -8.71 7.85
CA LYS A 13 -2.77 -9.66 7.07
C LYS A 13 -2.38 -9.07 5.73
N LYS A 14 -3.36 -8.55 4.98
CA LYS A 14 -3.15 -7.94 3.67
C LYS A 14 -2.28 -6.68 3.75
N VAL A 15 -2.48 -5.83 4.76
CA VAL A 15 -1.64 -4.64 4.99
C VAL A 15 -0.18 -5.05 5.22
N ILE A 16 0.07 -5.98 6.15
CA ILE A 16 1.42 -6.45 6.43
C ILE A 16 2.04 -7.17 5.22
N ASP A 17 1.27 -7.97 4.50
CA ASP A 17 1.75 -8.64 3.28
C ASP A 17 2.10 -7.66 2.16
N ALA A 18 1.44 -6.51 2.10
CA ALA A 18 1.72 -5.46 1.13
C ALA A 18 3.01 -4.66 1.44
N ILE A 19 3.41 -4.57 2.72
CA ILE A 19 4.60 -3.81 3.13
C ILE A 19 5.86 -4.66 3.36
N LYS A 20 5.72 -5.95 3.70
CA LYS A 20 6.81 -6.80 4.20
C LYS A 20 8.01 -6.99 3.27
N GLU A 21 7.84 -6.75 1.98
CA GLU A 21 8.92 -6.85 1.00
C GLU A 21 9.61 -5.52 0.73
N LEU A 22 8.98 -4.42 1.11
CA LEU A 22 9.56 -3.09 0.99
C LEU A 22 10.39 -2.75 2.23
N VAL A 23 9.90 -3.12 3.43
CA VAL A 23 10.49 -2.74 4.71
C VAL A 23 10.55 -3.91 5.68
N GLN A 24 11.71 -4.06 6.34
CA GLN A 24 11.93 -5.13 7.33
C GLN A 24 11.38 -4.76 8.71
N GLU A 25 11.55 -3.49 9.06
CA GLU A 25 11.17 -2.88 10.34
C GLU A 25 10.46 -1.57 10.04
N ALA A 26 9.38 -1.29 10.76
CA ALA A 26 8.67 -0.02 10.65
C ALA A 26 7.96 0.31 11.95
N THR A 27 7.72 1.59 12.15
CA THR A 27 6.96 2.10 13.29
C THR A 27 5.51 2.29 12.89
N ILE A 28 4.62 1.79 13.76
CA ILE A 28 3.20 2.10 13.72
C ILE A 28 2.94 3.23 14.71
N ASP A 29 2.53 4.38 14.22
CA ASP A 29 2.15 5.54 15.04
C ASP A 29 0.65 5.53 15.29
N CYS A 30 0.28 5.45 16.56
CA CYS A 30 -1.09 5.48 17.01
C CYS A 30 -1.39 6.86 17.62
N SER A 31 -2.48 7.48 17.17
CA SER A 31 -3.04 8.72 17.72
C SER A 31 -4.55 8.58 17.90
N ASP A 32 -5.22 9.60 18.41
CA ASP A 32 -6.69 9.67 18.47
C ASP A 32 -7.37 9.67 17.08
N THR A 33 -6.66 10.13 16.05
CA THR A 33 -7.16 10.14 14.66
C THR A 33 -7.08 8.78 13.96
N GLY A 34 -6.27 7.85 14.48
CA GLY A 34 -6.08 6.54 13.87
C GLY A 34 -4.66 6.00 13.99
N ILE A 35 -4.33 5.08 13.08
CA ILE A 35 -3.05 4.42 12.96
C ILE A 35 -2.40 4.84 11.64
N SER A 36 -1.13 5.24 11.70
CA SER A 36 -0.31 5.51 10.53
C SER A 36 0.99 4.74 10.56
N LEU A 37 1.56 4.51 9.39
CA LEU A 37 2.92 3.97 9.24
C LEU A 37 3.55 4.68 8.04
N GLN A 38 4.79 5.13 8.20
CA GLN A 38 5.58 5.65 7.11
C GLN A 38 6.98 5.04 7.17
N ALA A 39 7.46 4.52 6.04
CA ALA A 39 8.79 3.94 5.97
C ALA A 39 9.36 4.01 4.55
N MET A 40 10.67 4.19 4.46
CA MET A 40 11.43 4.08 3.20
C MET A 40 11.99 2.68 3.04
N ASP A 41 12.17 2.26 1.79
CA ASP A 41 12.92 1.06 1.47
C ASP A 41 14.44 1.26 1.73
N SER A 42 15.21 0.18 1.70
CA SER A 42 16.65 0.24 1.97
C SER A 42 17.47 0.99 0.93
N ALA A 43 16.97 1.15 -0.30
CA ALA A 43 17.60 1.96 -1.33
C ALA A 43 17.19 3.45 -1.27
N HIS A 44 16.25 3.82 -0.41
CA HIS A 44 15.69 5.19 -0.31
C HIS A 44 15.10 5.71 -1.64
N VAL A 45 14.56 4.81 -2.47
CA VAL A 45 13.94 5.14 -3.77
C VAL A 45 12.41 5.10 -3.68
N SER A 46 11.88 4.36 -2.72
CA SER A 46 10.46 4.15 -2.51
C SER A 46 10.06 4.42 -1.06
N LEU A 47 8.90 5.04 -0.89
CA LEU A 47 8.28 5.26 0.42
C LEU A 47 6.90 4.62 0.46
N VAL A 48 6.57 3.96 1.57
CA VAL A 48 5.21 3.50 1.87
C VAL A 48 4.61 4.38 2.96
N SER A 49 3.34 4.74 2.77
CA SER A 49 2.53 5.49 3.74
C SER A 49 1.20 4.76 3.90
N LEU A 50 0.91 4.30 5.11
CA LEU A 50 -0.35 3.72 5.52
C LEU A 50 -1.10 4.71 6.41
N LEU A 51 -2.40 4.84 6.20
CA LEU A 51 -3.32 5.52 7.09
C LEU A 51 -4.54 4.65 7.30
N MET A 52 -4.91 4.42 8.55
CA MET A 52 -6.14 3.75 8.98
C MET A 52 -6.82 4.63 10.02
N ARG A 53 -7.92 5.27 9.65
CA ARG A 53 -8.64 6.23 10.49
C ARG A 53 -9.39 5.54 11.62
N SER A 54 -9.49 6.20 12.77
CA SER A 54 -10.12 5.66 13.97
C SER A 54 -11.60 5.32 13.78
N ASP A 55 -12.31 6.03 12.89
CA ASP A 55 -13.73 5.81 12.57
C ASP A 55 -14.01 4.50 11.79
N GLY A 56 -12.98 3.91 11.16
CA GLY A 56 -13.10 2.61 10.49
C GLY A 56 -12.95 1.40 11.42
N PHE A 57 -12.66 1.60 12.70
CA PHE A 57 -12.52 0.52 13.70
C PHE A 57 -13.83 0.32 14.48
N GLU A 58 -14.11 -0.92 14.90
CA GLU A 58 -15.27 -1.22 15.75
C GLU A 58 -15.10 -0.60 17.15
N THR A 59 -13.89 -0.69 17.68
CA THR A 59 -13.47 -0.03 18.92
C THR A 59 -12.12 0.61 18.66
N PHE A 60 -11.98 1.88 18.99
CA PHE A 60 -10.70 2.58 18.90
C PHE A 60 -10.49 3.47 20.12
N ARG A 61 -9.33 3.31 20.76
CA ARG A 61 -8.91 4.11 21.90
C ARG A 61 -7.40 4.30 21.85
N CYS A 62 -6.97 5.55 21.85
CA CYS A 62 -5.56 5.92 21.99
C CYS A 62 -5.48 7.10 22.97
N ASP A 63 -5.16 6.83 24.24
CA ASP A 63 -5.19 7.88 25.27
C ASP A 63 -4.05 8.91 25.09
N ARG A 64 -2.95 8.48 24.45
CA ARG A 64 -1.75 9.27 24.18
C ARG A 64 -1.11 8.75 22.91
N ASN A 65 -0.55 9.66 22.12
CA ASN A 65 0.24 9.29 20.95
C ASN A 65 1.35 8.33 21.35
N MET A 66 1.49 7.24 20.60
CA MET A 66 2.52 6.25 20.83
C MET A 66 3.04 5.70 19.51
N SER A 67 4.32 5.36 19.51
CA SER A 67 5.05 4.81 18.38
C SER A 67 5.46 3.38 18.73
N LEU A 68 4.99 2.42 17.94
CA LEU A 68 5.19 0.99 18.17
C LEU A 68 6.08 0.44 17.07
N GLY A 69 7.38 0.29 17.35
CA GLY A 69 8.35 -0.27 16.40
C GLY A 69 8.20 -1.78 16.26
N LEU A 70 7.98 -2.27 15.04
CA LEU A 70 7.70 -3.67 14.75
C LEU A 70 8.69 -4.26 13.75
N ASN A 71 9.12 -5.50 14.00
CA ASN A 71 9.66 -6.35 12.96
C ASN A 71 8.51 -6.92 12.10
N ILE A 72 8.44 -6.49 10.84
CA ILE A 72 7.30 -6.76 9.94
C ILE A 72 7.17 -8.26 9.63
N ALA A 73 8.30 -8.96 9.48
CA ALA A 73 8.29 -10.41 9.26
C ALA A 73 7.73 -11.18 10.47
N SER A 74 7.97 -10.69 11.69
CA SER A 74 7.45 -11.29 12.92
C SER A 74 5.96 -10.98 13.12
N ALA A 75 5.53 -9.75 12.85
CA ALA A 75 4.11 -9.40 12.81
C ALA A 75 3.34 -10.26 11.80
N ALA A 76 3.90 -10.48 10.60
CA ALA A 76 3.32 -11.35 9.58
C ALA A 76 3.16 -12.81 10.07
N LYS A 77 4.11 -13.33 10.86
CA LYS A 77 4.02 -14.68 11.45
C LYS A 77 2.87 -14.78 12.44
N ILE A 78 2.69 -13.78 13.30
CA ILE A 78 1.60 -13.74 14.29
C ILE A 78 0.25 -13.62 13.59
N LEU A 79 0.12 -12.73 12.62
CA LEU A 79 -1.12 -12.54 11.87
C LEU A 79 -1.56 -13.82 11.14
N ARG A 80 -0.62 -14.66 10.66
CA ARG A 80 -0.95 -15.98 10.08
C ARG A 80 -1.67 -16.94 11.04
N CYS A 81 -1.60 -16.72 12.35
CA CYS A 81 -2.30 -17.54 13.34
C CYS A 81 -3.80 -17.23 13.43
N ALA A 82 -4.25 -16.07 12.92
CA ALA A 82 -5.67 -15.73 12.86
C ALA A 82 -6.39 -16.53 11.77
N GLY A 83 -7.67 -16.85 11.96
CA GLY A 83 -8.57 -17.25 10.89
C GLY A 83 -8.77 -16.13 9.86
N SER A 84 -9.40 -16.43 8.72
CA SER A 84 -9.79 -15.41 7.73
C SER A 84 -11.00 -14.59 8.19
N THR A 85 -11.84 -15.16 9.06
CA THR A 85 -13.05 -14.51 9.59
C THR A 85 -12.94 -14.12 11.06
N ASP A 86 -11.76 -14.28 11.66
CA ASP A 86 -11.52 -13.88 13.04
C ASP A 86 -11.45 -12.35 13.11
N SER A 87 -11.93 -11.79 14.22
CA SER A 87 -11.67 -10.40 14.58
C SER A 87 -10.26 -10.25 15.15
N ILE A 88 -9.73 -9.04 15.13
CA ILE A 88 -8.42 -8.71 15.68
C ILE A 88 -8.54 -7.49 16.60
N THR A 89 -7.93 -7.56 17.77
CA THR A 89 -7.72 -6.40 18.65
C THR A 89 -6.23 -6.23 18.92
N LEU A 90 -5.70 -5.06 18.62
CA LEU A 90 -4.34 -4.65 18.96
C LEU A 90 -4.38 -3.91 20.30
N LYS A 91 -3.48 -4.26 21.23
CA LYS A 91 -3.37 -3.58 22.53
C LYS A 91 -1.93 -3.25 22.88
N ALA A 92 -1.73 -2.07 23.46
CA ALA A 92 -0.45 -1.66 24.03
C ALA A 92 -0.66 -0.77 25.27
N GLY A 93 0.17 -0.98 26.30
CA GLY A 93 0.24 -0.11 27.48
C GLY A 93 0.92 1.24 27.18
N ASP A 94 0.90 2.17 28.14
CA ASP A 94 1.51 3.51 27.96
C ASP A 94 3.04 3.48 27.82
N LYS A 95 3.68 2.46 28.39
CA LYS A 95 5.12 2.20 28.31
C LYS A 95 5.29 0.73 27.92
N ALA A 96 4.81 0.40 26.73
CA ALA A 96 4.75 -0.96 26.26
C ALA A 96 6.13 -1.43 25.79
N ASP A 97 6.58 -2.59 26.28
CA ASP A 97 7.70 -3.34 25.67
C ASP A 97 7.18 -4.37 24.66
N THR A 98 5.86 -4.59 24.62
CA THR A 98 5.18 -5.54 23.76
C THR A 98 3.86 -4.97 23.22
N ILE A 99 3.48 -5.40 22.02
CA ILE A 99 2.12 -5.24 21.50
C ILE A 99 1.41 -6.60 21.57
N THR A 100 0.16 -6.58 21.99
CA THR A 100 -0.69 -7.77 22.08
C THR A 100 -1.64 -7.83 20.88
N PHE A 101 -1.67 -8.98 20.21
CA PHE A 101 -2.62 -9.35 19.17
C PHE A 101 -3.63 -10.34 19.75
N LEU A 102 -4.88 -9.91 19.87
CA LEU A 102 -5.99 -10.74 20.30
C LEU A 102 -6.85 -11.12 19.09
N PHE A 103 -6.97 -12.41 18.81
CA PHE A 103 -7.85 -12.94 17.77
C PHE A 103 -9.04 -13.64 18.40
N GLU A 104 -10.24 -13.32 17.94
CA GLU A 104 -11.47 -13.96 18.42
C GLU A 104 -12.28 -14.49 17.24
N SER A 105 -12.65 -15.77 17.32
CA SER A 105 -13.46 -16.41 16.30
C SER A 105 -14.86 -15.83 16.25
N LYS A 106 -15.50 -15.85 15.07
CA LYS A 106 -16.84 -15.30 14.87
C LYS A 106 -17.91 -15.90 15.79
N ASN A 107 -17.77 -17.17 16.17
CA ASN A 107 -18.66 -17.87 17.09
C ASN A 107 -18.24 -17.75 18.57
N GLN A 108 -17.17 -16.99 18.87
CA GLN A 108 -16.60 -16.77 20.20
C GLN A 108 -16.13 -18.04 20.94
N GLU A 109 -16.00 -19.17 20.25
CA GLU A 109 -15.52 -20.42 20.85
C GLU A 109 -14.00 -20.42 21.06
N LYS A 110 -13.27 -19.60 20.32
CA LYS A 110 -11.81 -19.53 20.35
C LYS A 110 -11.34 -18.10 20.50
N VAL A 111 -10.50 -17.89 21.51
CA VAL A 111 -9.73 -16.67 21.73
C VAL A 111 -8.25 -17.06 21.66
N SER A 112 -7.44 -16.28 20.95
CA SER A 112 -5.99 -16.50 20.85
C SER A 112 -5.27 -15.19 21.07
N GLU A 113 -4.34 -15.19 22.02
CA GLU A 113 -3.58 -14.02 22.41
C GLU A 113 -2.10 -14.26 22.12
N PHE A 114 -1.48 -13.32 21.42
CA PHE A 114 -0.06 -13.36 21.06
C PHE A 114 0.57 -12.03 21.41
N GLU A 115 1.76 -12.08 22.00
CA GLU A 115 2.56 -10.89 22.29
C GLU A 115 3.77 -10.83 21.35
N LEU A 116 4.04 -9.64 20.82
CA LEU A 116 5.24 -9.34 20.05
C LEU A 116 6.05 -8.28 20.77
N LYS A 117 7.35 -8.52 20.93
CA LYS A 117 8.27 -7.51 21.46
C LYS A 117 8.39 -6.33 20.50
N LEU A 118 8.31 -5.14 21.05
CA LEU A 118 8.55 -3.90 20.35
C LEU A 118 10.05 -3.62 20.23
N MET A 119 10.40 -2.78 19.28
CA MET A 119 11.75 -2.32 19.02
C MET A 119 11.80 -0.81 19.12
N ASP A 120 12.90 -0.28 19.66
CA ASP A 120 13.20 1.14 19.57
C ASP A 120 13.74 1.43 18.17
N LEU A 121 12.96 2.15 17.37
CA LEU A 121 13.32 2.56 16.02
C LEU A 121 13.44 4.08 15.97
N ASP A 122 14.52 4.58 15.36
CA ASP A 122 14.64 5.99 15.03
C ASP A 122 13.73 6.28 13.83
N VAL A 123 12.69 7.09 14.04
CA VAL A 123 11.69 7.39 13.01
C VAL A 123 11.90 8.79 12.47
N ASP A 124 12.34 8.85 11.22
CA ASP A 124 12.34 10.09 10.46
C ASP A 124 11.03 10.21 9.67
N HIS A 125 10.10 11.01 10.20
CA HIS A 125 8.90 11.37 9.45
C HIS A 125 9.25 12.34 8.32
N LEU A 126 8.99 11.89 7.09
CA LEU A 126 9.11 12.71 5.90
C LEU A 126 7.79 13.44 5.65
N GLY A 127 7.86 14.76 5.56
CA GLY A 127 6.74 15.58 5.11
C GLY A 127 6.45 15.27 3.65
N ILE A 128 5.25 14.75 3.38
CA ILE A 128 4.77 14.50 2.01
C ILE A 128 4.08 15.78 1.53
N PRO A 129 4.62 16.49 0.52
CA PRO A 129 4.02 17.72 0.04
C PRO A 129 2.74 17.45 -0.74
N GLU A 130 1.76 18.35 -0.62
CA GLU A 130 0.60 18.36 -1.52
C GLU A 130 1.08 18.63 -2.94
N THR A 131 0.76 17.71 -3.84
CA THR A 131 1.25 17.72 -5.23
C THR A 131 0.08 17.72 -6.19
N ASP A 132 0.10 18.62 -7.16
CA ASP A 132 -0.88 18.67 -8.24
C ASP A 132 -0.49 17.69 -9.34
N TYR A 133 -1.10 16.50 -9.33
CA TYR A 133 -0.82 15.45 -10.31
C TYR A 133 -1.53 15.72 -11.63
N LYS A 134 -0.77 15.71 -12.73
CA LYS A 134 -1.30 16.02 -14.06
C LYS A 134 -2.10 14.88 -14.68
N CYS A 135 -1.81 13.65 -14.27
CA CYS A 135 -2.58 12.46 -14.63
C CYS A 135 -2.98 11.68 -13.39
N VAL A 136 -4.26 11.34 -13.29
CA VAL A 136 -4.81 10.44 -12.27
C VAL A 136 -5.57 9.33 -12.99
N ILE A 137 -5.08 8.10 -12.86
CA ILE A 137 -5.71 6.91 -13.44
C ILE A 137 -6.31 6.06 -12.34
N ARG A 138 -7.58 5.71 -12.45
CA ARG A 138 -8.23 4.70 -11.61
C ARG A 138 -8.52 3.48 -12.47
N MET A 139 -8.12 2.30 -12.01
CA MET A 139 -8.31 1.04 -12.72
C MET A 139 -8.48 -0.12 -11.73
N PRO A 140 -8.94 -1.29 -12.17
CA PRO A 140 -8.97 -2.48 -11.32
C PRO A 140 -7.57 -2.82 -10.80
N ALA A 141 -7.44 -3.05 -9.49
CA ALA A 141 -6.15 -3.38 -8.88
C ALA A 141 -5.56 -4.69 -9.42
N SER A 142 -6.42 -5.64 -9.75
CA SER A 142 -6.06 -6.91 -10.39
C SER A 142 -5.48 -6.72 -11.79
N GLU A 143 -5.95 -5.70 -12.53
CA GLU A 143 -5.44 -5.39 -13.87
C GLU A 143 -4.03 -4.79 -13.79
N LEU A 144 -3.79 -3.83 -12.88
CA LEU A 144 -2.43 -3.32 -12.64
C LEU A 144 -1.48 -4.46 -12.24
N GLN A 145 -1.91 -5.34 -11.33
CA GLN A 145 -1.10 -6.49 -10.91
C GLN A 145 -0.75 -7.42 -12.08
N ARG A 146 -1.70 -7.66 -12.99
CA ARG A 146 -1.46 -8.44 -14.21
C ARG A 146 -0.47 -7.74 -15.13
N ILE A 147 -0.66 -6.45 -15.40
CA ILE A 147 0.22 -5.63 -16.25
C ILE A 147 1.67 -5.68 -15.73
N CYS A 148 1.89 -5.44 -14.43
CA CYS A 148 3.21 -5.45 -13.82
C CYS A 148 3.89 -6.82 -13.90
N ARG A 149 3.13 -7.90 -13.68
CA ARG A 149 3.64 -9.27 -13.77
C ARG A 149 4.01 -9.64 -15.20
N ASP A 150 3.13 -9.35 -16.15
CA ASP A 150 3.29 -9.72 -17.55
C ASP A 150 4.46 -8.94 -18.19
N LEU A 151 4.55 -7.62 -17.94
CA LEU A 151 5.68 -6.79 -18.42
C LEU A 151 6.99 -7.09 -17.68
N GLY A 152 6.92 -7.53 -16.42
CA GLY A 152 8.10 -7.97 -15.66
C GLY A 152 8.74 -9.26 -16.20
N GLN A 153 8.06 -10.01 -17.08
CA GLN A 153 8.69 -11.11 -17.82
C GLN A 153 9.52 -10.63 -19.04
N ILE A 154 9.34 -9.37 -19.46
CA ILE A 154 9.96 -8.80 -20.66
C ILE A 154 11.18 -7.96 -20.33
N GLY A 155 11.09 -7.12 -19.30
CA GLY A 155 12.18 -6.22 -18.89
C GLY A 155 11.96 -5.61 -17.51
N ASP A 156 12.96 -4.88 -17.02
CA ASP A 156 13.02 -4.37 -15.64
C ASP A 156 12.38 -2.98 -15.44
N SER A 157 11.95 -2.34 -16.53
CA SER A 157 11.38 -1.00 -16.52
C SER A 157 10.00 -1.01 -17.17
N VAL A 158 9.07 -0.21 -16.63
CA VAL A 158 7.80 0.10 -17.27
C VAL A 158 7.79 1.58 -17.67
N VAL A 159 7.56 1.82 -18.95
CA VAL A 159 7.26 3.14 -19.50
C VAL A 159 5.74 3.31 -19.48
N ILE A 160 5.27 4.29 -18.72
CA ILE A 160 3.84 4.63 -18.58
C ILE A 160 3.58 5.90 -19.37
N THR A 161 2.79 5.79 -20.43
CA THR A 161 2.40 6.92 -21.29
C THR A 161 0.91 7.20 -21.11
N VAL A 162 0.56 8.42 -20.70
CA VAL A 162 -0.82 8.88 -20.59
C VAL A 162 -1.11 9.88 -21.70
N ALA A 163 -2.11 9.58 -22.51
CA ALA A 163 -2.52 10.41 -23.64
C ALA A 163 -4.05 10.46 -23.75
N LYS A 164 -4.56 11.24 -24.71
CA LYS A 164 -6.01 11.47 -24.90
C LYS A 164 -6.80 10.18 -25.14
N ASP A 165 -6.16 9.16 -25.69
CA ASP A 165 -6.77 7.90 -26.10
C ASP A 165 -6.55 6.76 -25.09
N GLY A 166 -6.00 7.06 -23.91
CA GLY A 166 -5.83 6.11 -22.82
C GLY A 166 -4.48 6.17 -22.11
N VAL A 167 -4.22 5.14 -21.32
CA VAL A 167 -2.92 4.90 -20.68
C VAL A 167 -2.27 3.67 -21.32
N GLY A 168 -1.00 3.80 -21.69
CA GLY A 168 -0.16 2.73 -22.21
C GLY A 168 0.93 2.35 -21.21
N PHE A 169 1.18 1.05 -21.09
CA PHE A 169 2.28 0.47 -20.34
C PHE A 169 3.15 -0.31 -21.32
N SER A 170 4.44 -0.02 -21.37
CA SER A 170 5.38 -0.76 -22.20
C SER A 170 6.65 -1.11 -21.47
N SER A 171 7.25 -2.24 -21.83
CA SER A 171 8.56 -2.69 -21.35
C SER A 171 9.33 -3.27 -22.52
N THR A 172 10.64 -3.05 -22.52
CA THR A 172 11.58 -3.60 -23.50
C THR A 172 12.72 -4.25 -22.75
N GLY A 173 13.13 -5.44 -23.20
CA GLY A 173 14.30 -6.16 -22.70
C GLY A 173 14.80 -7.17 -23.73
N ASP A 174 15.68 -8.07 -23.31
CA ASP A 174 16.42 -8.96 -24.21
C ASP A 174 15.53 -9.91 -25.03
N LEU A 175 14.39 -10.32 -24.45
CA LEU A 175 13.43 -11.22 -25.10
C LEU A 175 12.54 -10.50 -26.13
N GLY A 176 12.46 -9.17 -26.08
CA GLY A 176 11.62 -8.36 -26.95
C GLY A 176 10.94 -7.20 -26.23
N SER A 177 9.81 -6.75 -26.77
CA SER A 177 9.03 -5.64 -26.23
C SER A 177 7.57 -6.01 -26.01
N GLY A 178 6.98 -5.57 -24.91
CA GLY A 178 5.56 -5.71 -24.60
C GLY A 178 4.87 -4.35 -24.50
N LYS A 179 3.62 -4.24 -24.96
CA LYS A 179 2.79 -3.04 -24.83
C LYS A 179 1.36 -3.41 -24.50
N ILE A 180 0.82 -2.81 -23.44
CA ILE A 180 -0.56 -2.95 -23.00
C ILE A 180 -1.18 -1.56 -22.98
N LYS A 181 -2.41 -1.41 -23.48
CA LYS A 181 -3.12 -0.13 -23.49
C LYS A 181 -4.50 -0.29 -22.89
N LEU A 182 -4.82 0.59 -21.95
CA LEU A 182 -6.14 0.70 -21.34
C LEU A 182 -6.79 1.98 -21.84
N SER A 183 -8.03 1.86 -22.33
CA SER A 183 -8.88 3.01 -22.69
C SER A 183 -9.86 3.28 -21.56
N PRO A 184 -10.30 4.53 -21.35
CA PRO A 184 -11.37 4.83 -20.42
C PRO A 184 -12.60 3.97 -20.71
N SER A 185 -13.16 3.35 -19.68
CA SER A 185 -14.32 2.48 -19.77
C SER A 185 -15.19 2.64 -18.53
N GLY A 186 -16.50 2.63 -18.72
CA GLY A 186 -17.47 2.65 -17.63
C GLY A 186 -18.26 1.36 -17.59
N ASN A 187 -18.45 0.80 -16.40
CA ASN A 187 -19.34 -0.32 -16.16
C ASN A 187 -20.31 0.07 -15.03
N ALA A 188 -21.56 0.34 -15.38
CA ALA A 188 -22.58 0.79 -14.43
C ALA A 188 -22.99 -0.31 -13.43
N ASP A 189 -22.94 -1.57 -13.85
CA ASP A 189 -23.30 -2.71 -13.00
C ASP A 189 -22.16 -3.09 -12.05
N LYS A 190 -20.91 -2.82 -12.45
CA LYS A 190 -19.70 -3.09 -11.68
C LYS A 190 -18.70 -1.93 -11.78
N PRO A 191 -18.94 -0.83 -11.03
CA PRO A 191 -18.08 0.34 -11.07
C PRO A 191 -16.61 0.04 -10.82
N GLU A 192 -16.29 -0.97 -10.01
CA GLU A 192 -14.95 -1.43 -9.70
C GLU A 192 -14.17 -2.00 -10.90
N GLU A 193 -14.86 -2.43 -11.96
CA GLU A 193 -14.25 -2.87 -13.22
C GLU A 193 -13.96 -1.70 -14.18
N SER A 194 -14.38 -0.47 -13.83
CA SER A 194 -14.24 0.72 -14.68
C SER A 194 -12.82 1.27 -14.68
N ILE A 195 -12.48 1.98 -15.77
CA ILE A 195 -11.21 2.67 -15.93
C ILE A 195 -11.51 4.15 -16.16
N SER A 196 -11.05 5.01 -15.24
CA SER A 196 -11.14 6.47 -15.39
C SER A 196 -9.75 7.07 -15.52
N ILE A 197 -9.62 8.05 -16.42
CA ILE A 197 -8.35 8.76 -16.67
C ILE A 197 -8.67 10.25 -16.66
N GLU A 198 -8.17 10.94 -15.64
CA GLU A 198 -8.17 12.38 -15.55
C GLU A 198 -6.78 12.87 -15.99
N MET A 199 -6.72 13.66 -17.05
CA MET A 199 -5.46 14.12 -17.64
C MET A 199 -5.57 15.60 -17.99
N SER A 200 -4.68 16.41 -17.41
CA SER A 200 -4.49 17.81 -17.77
C SER A 200 -3.36 18.02 -18.78
N GLU A 201 -2.34 17.16 -18.74
CA GLU A 201 -1.20 17.16 -19.66
C GLU A 201 -0.78 15.72 -19.99
N SER A 202 -0.40 15.46 -21.24
CA SER A 202 0.15 14.14 -21.62
C SER A 202 1.54 13.96 -21.01
N LEU A 203 1.81 12.78 -20.47
CA LEU A 203 3.11 12.46 -19.88
C LEU A 203 3.58 11.07 -20.27
N THR A 204 4.90 10.90 -20.31
CA THR A 204 5.57 9.60 -20.39
C THR A 204 6.61 9.55 -19.29
N MET A 205 6.54 8.53 -18.44
CA MET A 205 7.45 8.37 -17.31
C MET A 205 7.90 6.92 -17.20
N THR A 206 9.15 6.71 -16.83
CA THR A 206 9.75 5.37 -16.71
C THR A 206 9.94 5.02 -15.23
N TYR A 207 9.53 3.81 -14.84
CA TYR A 207 9.65 3.32 -13.46
C TYR A 207 10.24 1.91 -13.43
N SER A 208 10.78 1.52 -12.27
CA SER A 208 11.23 0.15 -12.03
C SER A 208 10.05 -0.80 -11.84
N LEU A 209 9.98 -1.86 -12.65
CA LEU A 209 8.96 -2.91 -12.54
C LEU A 209 9.12 -3.74 -11.27
N HIS A 210 10.33 -3.80 -10.69
CA HIS A 210 10.55 -4.47 -9.41
C HIS A 210 9.65 -3.89 -8.30
N TYR A 211 9.66 -2.57 -8.13
CA TYR A 211 8.83 -1.89 -7.13
C TYR A 211 7.34 -1.97 -7.46
N PHE A 212 6.95 -1.77 -8.73
CA PHE A 212 5.55 -1.92 -9.14
C PHE A 212 4.99 -3.32 -8.87
N ASN A 213 5.81 -4.38 -9.00
CA ASN A 213 5.42 -5.74 -8.63
C ASN A 213 5.28 -5.92 -7.11
N ILE A 214 6.09 -5.22 -6.29
CA ILE A 214 5.92 -5.19 -4.83
C ILE A 214 4.60 -4.48 -4.49
N PHE A 215 4.36 -3.28 -5.03
CA PHE A 215 3.15 -2.50 -4.74
C PHE A 215 1.87 -3.23 -5.13
N ALA A 216 1.89 -3.95 -6.26
CA ALA A 216 0.76 -4.75 -6.72
C ALA A 216 0.34 -5.88 -5.75
N LYS A 217 1.14 -6.19 -4.72
CA LYS A 217 0.74 -7.10 -3.64
C LYS A 217 -0.32 -6.51 -2.72
N ALA A 218 -0.55 -5.20 -2.77
CA ALA A 218 -1.67 -4.52 -2.12
C ALA A 218 -3.02 -4.74 -2.84
N ALA A 219 -3.05 -5.33 -4.05
CA ALA A 219 -4.29 -5.53 -4.80
C ALA A 219 -5.41 -6.25 -4.01
N PRO A 220 -5.16 -7.20 -3.08
CA PRO A 220 -6.21 -7.78 -2.25
C PRO A 220 -6.85 -6.82 -1.22
N LEU A 221 -6.28 -5.63 -0.98
CA LEU A 221 -6.83 -4.60 -0.08
C LEU A 221 -7.93 -3.77 -0.74
N SER A 222 -7.91 -3.65 -2.07
CA SER A 222 -8.79 -2.76 -2.81
C SER A 222 -9.17 -3.34 -4.15
N SER A 223 -10.44 -3.20 -4.55
CA SER A 223 -10.86 -3.56 -5.91
C SER A 223 -10.23 -2.63 -6.97
N GLN A 224 -9.93 -1.39 -6.61
CA GLN A 224 -9.34 -0.38 -7.49
C GLN A 224 -8.00 0.14 -6.98
N VAL A 225 -7.14 0.53 -7.92
CA VAL A 225 -5.88 1.24 -7.65
C VAL A 225 -5.91 2.60 -8.34
N ILE A 226 -5.30 3.59 -7.70
CA ILE A 226 -5.20 4.96 -8.21
C ILE A 226 -3.72 5.25 -8.46
N LEU A 227 -3.38 5.56 -9.71
CA LEU A 227 -2.03 5.94 -10.12
C LEU A 227 -2.01 7.45 -10.41
N SER A 228 -1.24 8.20 -9.64
CA SER A 228 -1.09 9.66 -9.81
C SER A 228 0.32 9.99 -10.29
N LEU A 229 0.40 10.70 -11.41
CA LEU A 229 1.64 10.93 -12.14
C LEU A 229 1.78 12.42 -12.51
N THR A 230 2.99 12.95 -12.33
CA THR A 230 3.44 14.23 -12.87
C THR A 230 4.96 14.20 -12.98
N ALA A 231 5.55 15.07 -13.80
CA ALA A 231 7.00 15.15 -13.95
C ALA A 231 7.68 15.62 -12.65
N ASP A 232 8.98 15.31 -12.51
CA ASP A 232 9.88 15.79 -11.45
C ASP A 232 9.52 15.41 -10.00
N VAL A 233 8.50 14.58 -9.79
CA VAL A 233 8.11 14.08 -8.47
C VAL A 233 7.82 12.58 -8.51
N PRO A 234 7.84 11.88 -7.36
CA PRO A 234 7.48 10.47 -7.30
C PRO A 234 6.05 10.20 -7.77
N ALA A 235 5.86 9.08 -8.49
CA ALA A 235 4.54 8.53 -8.75
C ALA A 235 3.88 8.09 -7.44
N VAL A 236 2.56 8.22 -7.35
CA VAL A 236 1.77 7.67 -6.25
C VAL A 236 0.93 6.50 -6.74
N VAL A 237 1.11 5.35 -6.10
CA VAL A 237 0.24 4.17 -6.26
C VAL A 237 -0.57 4.01 -4.98
N GLU A 238 -1.86 4.33 -5.04
CA GLU A 238 -2.76 4.29 -3.90
C GLU A 238 -3.76 3.13 -4.02
N PHE A 239 -3.86 2.35 -2.94
CA PHE A 239 -4.92 1.36 -2.73
C PHE A 239 -5.79 1.81 -1.55
N PRO A 240 -7.01 2.30 -1.81
CA PRO A 240 -7.99 2.57 -0.76
C PRO A 240 -8.30 1.31 0.05
N ILE A 241 -8.43 1.42 1.36
CA ILE A 241 -8.82 0.32 2.24
C ILE A 241 -10.24 0.61 2.69
N GLU A 242 -11.21 0.36 1.79
CA GLU A 242 -12.63 0.68 1.99
C GLU A 242 -12.82 2.06 2.64
N ASP A 243 -13.63 2.14 3.70
CA ASP A 243 -13.84 3.35 4.51
C ASP A 243 -12.83 3.48 5.65
N LEU A 244 -11.83 2.60 5.75
CA LEU A 244 -10.85 2.60 6.83
C LEU A 244 -9.66 3.51 6.53
N GLY A 245 -9.26 3.65 5.27
CA GLY A 245 -8.12 4.50 4.92
C GLY A 245 -7.46 4.15 3.60
N HIS A 246 -6.14 4.14 3.54
CA HIS A 246 -5.38 3.83 2.33
C HIS A 246 -3.96 3.36 2.62
N ILE A 247 -3.38 2.66 1.65
CA ILE A 247 -1.93 2.49 1.52
C ILE A 247 -1.46 3.18 0.24
N ARG A 248 -0.44 4.01 0.37
CA ARG A 248 0.18 4.77 -0.72
C ARG A 248 1.65 4.39 -0.84
N TYR A 249 2.07 4.15 -2.07
CA TYR A 249 3.47 3.97 -2.42
C TYR A 249 3.93 5.15 -3.27
N TYR A 250 5.09 5.70 -2.92
CA TYR A 250 5.75 6.76 -3.65
C TYR A 250 6.99 6.19 -4.29
N LEU A 251 7.16 6.38 -5.60
CA LEU A 251 8.31 5.84 -6.33
C LEU A 251 8.91 6.90 -7.24
N ALA A 252 10.19 7.19 -7.03
CA ALA A 252 10.94 8.07 -7.92
C ALA A 252 11.00 7.47 -9.34
N PRO A 253 10.83 8.29 -10.39
CA PRO A 253 11.01 7.83 -11.76
C PRO A 253 12.48 7.48 -12.03
N LYS A 254 12.71 6.57 -12.97
CA LYS A 254 14.04 6.41 -13.57
C LYS A 254 14.31 7.65 -14.40
N ILE A 255 15.42 8.32 -14.11
CA ILE A 255 15.95 9.36 -14.98
C ILE A 255 16.54 8.64 -16.19
N GLU A 256 16.04 8.93 -17.38
CA GLU A 256 16.77 8.60 -18.59
C GLU A 256 18.00 9.51 -18.59
N ASP A 257 19.20 8.94 -18.53
CA ASP A 257 20.40 9.72 -18.81
C ASP A 257 20.22 10.25 -20.23
N ASP A 258 19.96 11.55 -20.38
CA ASP A 258 20.06 12.24 -21.66
C ASP A 258 21.51 12.00 -22.12
N GLU A 259 21.72 10.98 -22.98
CA GLU A 259 22.97 10.81 -23.69
C GLU A 259 23.23 12.09 -24.49
N ALA A 260 24.18 12.89 -23.99
CA ALA A 260 24.70 14.09 -24.63
C ALA A 260 25.40 13.78 -25.96
#